data_AF-X1DC09-F1
#
_entry.id   AF-X1DC09-F1
#
_cell.length_a   1.000
_cell.length_b   1.000
_cell.length_c   1.000
_cell.angle_alpha   90.00
_cell.angle_beta   90.00
_cell.angle_gamma   90.00
#
_symmetry.space_group_name_H-M   'P 1'
#
loop_
_entity.id
_entity.type
_entity.pdbx_description
1 polymer ?
#
loop_
_entity_poly.entity_id
_entity_poly.type
_entity_poly.pdbx_seq_one_letter_code
_entity_poly.pdbx_strand_id
1 'polypeptide(L)'
;MSFLESYLEDVVEDTLGDELKKAIIDEHPEKSGLERDYHQELSLDSTGYNFGVEIRFYPAGKEGSFSLGLSVEKTEMRLNLEGSATDEFGDESYFDGSGSAKLLIDPISYHLSFRWDIKPSGKFHPYFGLG
;
A
#
# COMPACT_ATOMS: atom_id res chain seq x y z
N MET A 1 10.74 -0.95 1.83
CA MET A 1 9.33 -1.17 1.48
C MET A 1 8.65 -1.84 2.65
N SER A 2 7.53 -1.26 3.09
CA SER A 2 6.67 -1.84 4.15
C SER A 2 5.91 -3.05 3.59
N PHE A 3 5.59 -4.05 4.40
CA PHE A 3 4.73 -5.19 3.99
C PHE A 3 3.38 -4.72 3.42
N LEU A 4 2.85 -3.61 3.95
CA LEU A 4 1.60 -3.02 3.49
C LEU A 4 1.70 -2.44 2.07
N GLU A 5 2.87 -1.91 1.72
CA GLU A 5 3.12 -1.27 0.43
C GLU A 5 3.13 -2.31 -0.68
N SER A 6 3.88 -3.41 -0.50
CA SER A 6 3.90 -4.54 -1.45
C SER A 6 2.55 -5.23 -1.59
N TYR A 7 1.81 -5.43 -0.49
CA TYR A 7 0.47 -6.03 -0.59
C TYR A 7 -0.53 -5.12 -1.31
N LEU A 8 -0.45 -3.81 -1.07
CA LEU A 8 -1.29 -2.84 -1.79
C LEU A 8 -0.89 -2.75 -3.27
N GLU A 9 0.40 -2.84 -3.59
CA GLU A 9 0.91 -2.90 -4.97
C GLU A 9 0.25 -4.03 -5.75
N ASP A 10 0.42 -5.26 -5.26
CA ASP A 10 -0.10 -6.46 -5.91
C ASP A 10 -1.62 -6.37 -6.10
N VAL A 11 -2.38 -5.96 -5.07
CA VAL A 11 -3.84 -5.86 -5.15
C VAL A 11 -4.29 -4.76 -6.13
N VAL A 12 -3.60 -3.62 -6.14
CA VAL A 12 -3.94 -2.49 -7.00
C VAL A 12 -3.57 -2.78 -8.45
N GLU A 13 -2.43 -3.40 -8.71
CA GLU A 13 -1.99 -3.82 -10.03
C GLU A 13 -2.96 -4.84 -10.64
N ASP A 14 -3.28 -5.91 -9.90
CA ASP A 14 -4.21 -6.95 -10.36
C ASP A 14 -5.61 -6.39 -10.62
N THR A 15 -6.15 -5.58 -9.69
CA THR A 15 -7.53 -5.07 -9.80
C THR A 15 -7.66 -4.02 -10.90
N LEU A 16 -6.73 -3.06 -10.96
CA LEU A 16 -6.80 -1.99 -11.96
C LEU A 16 -6.41 -2.45 -13.35
N GLY A 17 -5.41 -3.34 -13.48
CA GLY A 17 -5.03 -3.92 -14.76
C GLY A 17 -6.20 -4.64 -15.43
N ASP A 18 -6.92 -5.46 -14.67
CA ASP A 18 -8.09 -6.19 -15.16
C ASP A 18 -9.29 -5.27 -15.49
N GLU A 19 -9.51 -4.22 -14.69
CA GLU A 19 -10.66 -3.33 -14.85
C GLU A 19 -10.46 -2.32 -15.98
N LEU A 20 -9.24 -1.79 -16.16
CA LEU A 20 -8.88 -0.98 -17.35
C LEU A 20 -8.97 -1.81 -18.62
N LYS A 21 -8.44 -3.05 -18.59
CA LYS A 21 -8.52 -3.96 -19.75
C LYS A 21 -9.97 -4.22 -20.15
N LYS A 22 -10.87 -4.44 -19.18
CA LYS A 22 -12.30 -4.60 -19.44
C LYS A 22 -12.93 -3.33 -20.01
N ALA A 23 -12.64 -2.15 -19.43
CA ALA A 23 -13.21 -0.88 -19.90
C ALA A 23 -12.83 -0.57 -21.36
N ILE A 24 -11.57 -0.82 -21.74
CA ILE A 24 -11.10 -0.60 -23.12
C ILE A 24 -11.79 -1.56 -24.10
N ILE A 25 -11.97 -2.83 -23.70
CA ILE A 25 -12.65 -3.85 -24.54
C ILE A 25 -14.15 -3.52 -24.69
N ASP A 26 -14.79 -2.96 -23.66
CA ASP A 26 -16.22 -2.66 -23.66
C ASP A 26 -16.56 -1.38 -24.47
N GLU A 27 -15.71 -0.35 -24.43
CA GLU A 27 -15.87 0.86 -25.25
C GLU A 27 -15.49 0.64 -26.73
N HIS A 28 -14.58 -0.28 -27.02
CA HIS A 28 -14.11 -0.58 -28.38
C HIS A 28 -14.10 -2.10 -28.65
N PRO A 29 -15.28 -2.71 -28.88
CA PRO A 29 -15.40 -4.16 -29.08
C PRO A 29 -14.65 -4.67 -30.34
N GLU A 30 -14.43 -3.81 -31.34
CA GLU A 30 -13.58 -4.11 -32.50
C GLU A 30 -12.09 -4.28 -32.17
N LYS A 31 -11.62 -3.86 -30.99
CA LYS A 31 -10.22 -3.94 -30.54
C LYS A 31 -9.95 -5.07 -29.55
N SER A 32 -10.79 -6.10 -29.54
CA SER A 32 -10.63 -7.33 -28.75
C SER A 32 -9.31 -8.10 -28.99
N GLY A 33 -8.49 -7.67 -29.96
CA GLY A 33 -7.15 -8.18 -30.25
C GLY A 33 -5.98 -7.49 -29.54
N LEU A 34 -6.23 -6.51 -28.65
CA LEU A 34 -5.24 -5.78 -27.82
C LEU A 34 -4.39 -6.65 -26.86
N GLU A 35 -4.33 -7.98 -27.10
CA GLU A 35 -3.61 -8.94 -26.26
C GLU A 35 -2.07 -8.82 -26.33
N ARG A 36 -1.50 -8.04 -27.26
CA ARG A 36 -0.07 -8.19 -27.59
C ARG A 36 0.90 -7.25 -26.89
N ASP A 37 0.59 -5.96 -26.69
CA ASP A 37 1.59 -5.00 -26.17
C ASP A 37 0.99 -3.94 -25.21
N TYR A 38 0.24 -4.38 -24.20
CA TYR A 38 -0.16 -3.51 -23.08
C TYR A 38 0.97 -3.42 -22.05
N HIS A 39 1.52 -2.21 -21.87
CA HIS A 39 2.56 -1.92 -20.89
C HIS A 39 2.03 -0.95 -19.82
N GLN A 40 1.85 -1.47 -18.61
CA GLN A 40 1.48 -0.69 -17.44
C GLN A 40 2.68 -0.60 -16.50
N GLU A 41 3.02 0.62 -16.06
CA GLU A 41 4.06 0.83 -15.06
C GLU A 41 3.41 1.44 -13.81
N LEU A 42 3.28 0.61 -12.79
CA LEU A 42 2.83 1.06 -11.48
C LEU A 42 4.04 1.54 -10.69
N SER A 43 4.03 2.82 -10.27
CA SER A 43 5.03 3.35 -9.36
C SER A 43 4.37 3.75 -8.04
N LEU A 44 4.55 2.90 -7.03
CA LEU A 44 4.14 3.26 -5.68
C LEU A 44 5.21 4.13 -5.03
N ASP A 45 4.79 5.33 -4.66
CA ASP A 45 5.65 6.25 -3.93
C ASP A 45 4.96 6.56 -2.60
N SER A 46 5.35 5.90 -1.51
CA SER A 46 4.79 6.10 -0.16
C SER A 46 5.21 7.45 0.47
N THR A 47 5.15 8.53 -0.31
CA THR A 47 5.40 9.90 0.14
C THR A 47 4.14 10.49 0.78
N GLY A 48 4.01 10.26 2.09
CA GLY A 48 2.94 10.83 2.91
C GLY A 48 3.34 10.98 4.38
N TYR A 49 2.43 11.52 5.18
CA TYR A 49 2.64 11.67 6.63
C TYR A 49 1.94 10.54 7.38
N ASN A 50 2.57 10.07 8.46
CA ASN A 50 1.91 9.21 9.44
C ASN A 50 1.71 9.98 10.75
N PHE A 51 0.56 9.76 11.38
CA PHE A 51 0.28 10.27 12.72
C PHE A 51 -0.37 9.18 13.54
N GLY A 52 0.22 8.87 14.69
CA GLY A 52 -0.27 7.83 15.59
C GLY A 52 -0.31 8.28 17.04
N VAL A 53 -1.29 7.76 17.78
CA VAL A 53 -1.38 7.90 19.23
C VAL A 53 -1.44 6.50 19.84
N GLU A 54 -0.59 6.26 20.84
CA GLU A 54 -0.60 5.04 21.65
C GLU A 54 -0.94 5.36 23.10
N ILE A 55 -1.87 4.58 23.67
CA ILE A 55 -2.09 4.50 25.11
C ILE A 55 -1.47 3.21 25.61
N ARG A 56 -0.57 3.31 26.58
CA ARG A 56 0.10 2.15 27.18
C ARG A 56 -0.22 1.99 28.65
N PHE A 57 -0.74 0.81 28.98
CA PHE A 57 -1.08 0.39 30.33
C PHE A 57 0.05 -0.40 30.98
N TYR A 58 0.39 -0.01 32.21
CA TYR A 58 1.44 -0.63 33.03
C TYR A 58 0.79 -1.24 34.29
N PRO A 59 0.34 -2.50 34.27
CA PRO A 59 -0.38 -3.11 35.38
C PRO A 59 0.40 -3.14 36.69
N ALA A 60 1.73 -3.28 36.62
CA ALA A 60 2.63 -3.27 37.76
C ALA A 60 3.36 -1.92 37.96
N GLY A 61 2.88 -0.84 37.34
CA GLY A 61 3.49 0.48 37.41
C GLY A 61 4.78 0.61 36.60
N LYS A 62 5.52 1.72 36.81
CA LYS A 62 6.72 2.08 36.02
C LYS A 62 7.88 1.08 36.13
N GLU A 63 7.90 0.29 37.19
CA GLU A 63 8.92 -0.75 37.42
C GLU A 63 8.40 -2.16 37.08
N GLY A 64 7.21 -2.25 36.48
CA GLY A 64 6.64 -3.50 36.02
C GLY A 64 7.33 -4.01 34.76
N SER A 65 7.57 -5.33 34.69
CA SER A 65 8.13 -5.97 33.51
C SER A 65 7.17 -6.09 32.33
N PHE A 66 5.87 -5.82 32.49
CA PHE A 66 4.88 -6.06 31.45
C PHE A 66 4.06 -4.79 31.18
N SER A 67 3.80 -4.51 29.91
CA SER A 67 2.88 -3.45 29.47
C SER A 67 2.10 -3.82 28.22
N LEU A 68 0.92 -3.24 28.10
CA LEU A 68 0.00 -3.40 26.97
C LEU A 68 -0.25 -2.04 26.31
N GLY A 69 0.05 -1.93 25.03
CA GLY A 69 -0.19 -0.74 24.21
C GLY A 69 -1.38 -0.96 23.27
N LEU A 70 -2.25 0.04 23.19
CA LEU A 70 -3.26 0.19 22.16
C LEU A 70 -2.94 1.44 21.38
N SER A 71 -2.73 1.32 20.06
CA SER A 71 -2.47 2.46 19.20
C SER A 71 -3.46 2.55 18.06
N VAL A 72 -3.68 3.78 17.62
CA VAL A 72 -4.34 4.12 16.37
C VAL A 72 -3.38 4.94 15.54
N GLU A 73 -3.22 4.59 14.28
CA GLU A 73 -2.35 5.28 13.34
C GLU A 73 -3.13 5.63 12.07
N LYS A 74 -3.07 6.90 11.67
CA LYS A 74 -3.54 7.38 10.37
C LYS A 74 -2.32 7.60 9.48
N THR A 75 -2.37 7.03 8.29
CA THR A 75 -1.32 7.19 7.27
C THR A 75 -1.95 7.79 6.03
N GLU A 76 -1.29 8.75 5.38
CA GLU A 76 -1.62 9.19 4.02
C GLU A 76 -0.67 8.51 3.04
N MET A 77 -1.22 7.95 1.97
CA MET A 77 -0.48 7.29 0.89
C MET A 77 -0.89 7.88 -0.44
N ARG A 78 0.08 8.05 -1.34
CA ARG A 78 -0.11 8.54 -2.70
C ARG A 78 0.34 7.48 -3.66
N LEU A 79 -0.54 7.07 -4.56
CA LEU A 79 -0.18 6.15 -5.63
C LEU A 79 -0.26 6.90 -6.95
N ASN A 80 0.82 6.89 -7.71
CA ASN A 80 0.84 7.41 -9.06
C ASN A 80 0.81 6.22 -10.01
N LEU A 81 -0.15 6.21 -10.92
CA LEU A 81 -0.30 5.14 -11.90
C LEU A 81 -0.06 5.74 -13.27
N GLU A 82 0.82 5.12 -14.04
CA GLU A 82 1.10 5.48 -15.42
C GLU A 82 0.87 4.24 -16.29
N GLY A 83 0.15 4.42 -17.39
CA GLY A 83 -0.18 3.34 -18.30
C GLY A 83 -0.09 3.79 -19.74
N SER A 84 0.46 2.93 -20.59
CA SER A 84 0.55 3.16 -22.03
C SER A 84 0.11 1.91 -22.79
N ALA A 85 -0.66 2.12 -23.85
CA ALA A 85 -1.09 1.07 -24.74
C ALA A 85 -0.67 1.44 -26.16
N THR A 86 0.09 0.55 -26.78
CA THR A 86 0.51 0.68 -28.18
C THR A 86 0.06 -0.56 -28.93
N ASP A 87 -0.47 -0.40 -30.14
CA ASP A 87 -0.86 -1.53 -31.00
C ASP A 87 -0.55 -1.19 -32.46
N GLU A 88 0.02 -2.14 -33.19
CA GLU A 88 0.28 -2.03 -34.63
C GLU A 88 -0.63 -2.99 -35.39
N PHE A 89 -1.53 -2.41 -36.18
CA PHE A 89 -2.48 -3.16 -36.99
C PHE A 89 -1.80 -3.65 -38.28
N GLY A 90 -2.26 -4.79 -38.80
CA GLY A 90 -1.70 -5.44 -39.99
C GLY A 90 -1.81 -4.63 -41.30
N ASP A 91 -2.40 -3.44 -41.27
CA ASP A 91 -2.54 -2.49 -42.36
C ASP A 91 -1.59 -1.27 -42.24
N GLU A 92 -0.53 -1.39 -41.43
CA GLU A 92 0.45 -0.33 -41.12
C GLU A 92 -0.12 0.84 -40.31
N SER A 93 -1.38 0.76 -39.86
CA SER A 93 -1.93 1.73 -38.91
C SER A 93 -1.50 1.39 -37.48
N TYR A 94 -1.40 2.40 -36.63
CA TYR A 94 -0.98 2.22 -35.24
C TYR A 94 -1.86 2.99 -34.27
N PHE A 95 -2.00 2.45 -33.07
CA PHE A 95 -2.62 3.09 -31.91
C PHE A 95 -1.54 3.35 -30.86
N ASP A 96 -1.51 4.56 -30.32
CA ASP A 96 -0.62 4.94 -29.22
C ASP A 96 -1.44 5.81 -28.25
N GLY A 97 -1.61 5.34 -27.02
CA GLY A 97 -2.40 6.00 -26.00
C GLY A 97 -1.71 5.89 -24.64
N SER A 98 -1.55 7.04 -23.96
CA SER A 98 -0.98 7.10 -22.61
C SER A 98 -1.97 7.76 -21.64
N GLY A 99 -2.02 7.28 -20.40
CA GLY A 99 -2.81 7.84 -19.33
C GLY A 99 -2.07 7.83 -17.99
N SER A 100 -2.39 8.80 -17.15
CA SER A 100 -1.89 8.87 -15.77
C SER A 100 -3.04 9.03 -14.79
N ALA A 101 -2.99 8.34 -13.65
CA ALA A 101 -3.94 8.49 -12.56
C ALA A 101 -3.22 8.72 -11.23
N LYS A 102 -3.89 9.40 -10.31
CA LYS A 102 -3.42 9.63 -8.95
C LYS A 102 -4.45 9.15 -7.95
N LEU A 103 -4.04 8.25 -7.06
CA LEU A 103 -4.87 7.74 -5.99
C LEU A 103 -4.34 8.27 -4.65
N LEU A 104 -5.23 8.82 -3.83
CA LEU A 104 -4.95 9.22 -2.46
C LEU A 104 -5.65 8.23 -1.53
N ILE A 105 -4.88 7.56 -0.67
CA ILE A 105 -5.42 6.60 0.30
C ILE A 105 -5.06 7.07 1.71
N ASP A 106 -6.05 7.15 2.59
CA ASP A 106 -5.88 7.53 3.99
C ASP A 106 -6.25 6.36 4.94
N PRO A 107 -5.48 5.24 5.00
CA PRO A 107 -5.83 4.15 5.89
C PRO A 107 -5.70 4.54 7.37
N ILE A 108 -6.62 4.01 8.18
CA ILE A 108 -6.55 4.04 9.64
C ILE A 108 -6.28 2.62 10.11
N SER A 109 -5.23 2.43 10.90
CA SER A 109 -4.82 1.16 11.47
C SER A 109 -4.88 1.19 12.99
N TYR A 110 -5.16 0.03 13.59
CA TYR A 110 -5.25 -0.16 15.02
C TYR A 110 -4.26 -1.26 15.42
N HIS A 111 -3.42 -1.01 16.41
CA HIS A 111 -2.43 -1.99 16.85
C HIS A 111 -2.59 -2.33 18.33
N LEU A 112 -2.32 -3.59 18.63
CA LEU A 112 -2.23 -4.11 19.99
C LEU A 112 -0.78 -4.57 20.20
N SER A 113 -0.06 -3.89 21.08
CA SER A 113 1.36 -4.18 21.33
C SER A 113 1.60 -4.65 22.75
N PHE A 114 2.27 -5.78 22.88
CA PHE A 114 2.74 -6.35 24.13
C PHE A 114 4.22 -6.05 24.29
N ARG A 115 4.61 -5.56 25.47
CA ARG A 115 6.02 -5.33 25.79
C ARG A 115 6.38 -6.00 27.11
N TRP A 116 7.49 -6.73 27.09
CA TRP A 116 8.09 -7.36 28.26
C TRP A 116 9.49 -6.81 28.52
N ASP A 117 9.66 -6.00 29.58
CA ASP A 117 10.92 -5.48 30.08
C ASP A 117 11.68 -6.51 30.92
N ILE A 118 12.91 -6.84 30.50
CA ILE A 118 13.77 -7.85 31.14
C ILE A 118 14.29 -7.35 32.49
N LYS A 119 14.62 -6.05 32.57
CA LYS A 119 15.12 -5.40 33.78
C LYS A 119 14.54 -3.99 33.93
N PRO A 120 13.32 -3.86 34.47
CA PRO A 120 12.59 -2.59 34.51
C PRO A 120 13.11 -1.60 35.57
N SER A 121 13.98 -1.99 36.49
CA SER A 121 14.56 -1.12 37.54
C SER A 121 15.96 -0.58 37.22
N GLY A 122 16.51 -0.90 36.04
CA GLY A 122 17.82 -0.41 35.60
C GLY A 122 17.78 1.05 35.14
N LYS A 123 18.93 1.62 34.73
CA LYS A 123 18.94 2.83 33.88
C LYS A 123 18.74 2.49 32.39
N PHE A 124 19.04 1.24 32.04
CA PHE A 124 18.86 0.67 30.71
C PHE A 124 17.82 -0.45 30.83
N HIS A 125 16.78 -0.38 30.00
CA HIS A 125 15.59 -1.23 30.07
C HIS A 125 15.45 -1.97 28.74
N PRO A 126 16.18 -3.09 28.54
CA PRO A 126 15.97 -3.92 27.37
C PRO A 126 14.62 -4.62 27.47
N TYR A 127 13.92 -4.71 26.35
CA TYR A 127 12.58 -5.29 26.28
C TYR A 127 12.38 -6.14 25.02
N PHE A 128 11.46 -7.09 25.11
CA PHE A 128 10.87 -7.78 23.97
C PHE A 128 9.51 -7.14 23.65
N GLY A 129 9.23 -6.93 22.37
CA GLY A 129 7.96 -6.41 21.90
C GLY A 129 7.31 -7.37 20.92
N LEU A 130 5.97 -7.45 20.94
CA LEU A 130 5.16 -8.16 19.95
C LEU A 130 3.94 -7.31 19.65
N GLY A 131 3.65 -7.04 18.38
CA GLY A 131 2.53 -6.21 17.95
C GLY A 131 2.57 -5.92 16.47
#